data_AF-A0A8T4Z9Z6-F1
#
_entry.id   AF-A0A8T4Z9Z6-F1
#
_cell.length_a   1.000
_cell.length_b   1.000
_cell.length_c   1.000
_cell.angle_alpha   90.00
_cell.angle_beta   90.00
_cell.angle_gamma   90.00
#
_symmetry.space_group_name_H-M   'P 1'
#
loop_
_entity.id
_entity.type
_entity.pdbx_description
1 polymer ?
#
loop_
_entity_poly.entity_id
_entity_poly.type
_entity_poly.pdbx_seq_one_letter_code
_entity_poly.pdbx_strand_id
1 'polypeptide(L)'
;MTQMKFALGKKQIVNNVNLDDLFTDLKNILLKCPLIPVESIDTLVSEWVNDILFIAGIITEEDLKEETEALNVESRLDEESPDDVD
;
A
#
# COMPACT_ATOMS: atom_id res chain seq x y z
N MET A 1 9.33 -7.74 -16.91
CA MET A 1 10.12 -7.93 -15.68
C MET A 1 9.15 -7.75 -14.55
N THR A 2 9.13 -8.64 -13.56
CA THR A 2 8.16 -8.56 -12.46
C THR A 2 8.48 -7.31 -11.62
N GLN A 3 7.64 -6.29 -11.74
CA GLN A 3 7.75 -5.00 -11.05
C GLN A 3 7.52 -5.18 -9.54
N MET A 4 8.39 -4.56 -8.73
CA MET A 4 8.50 -4.88 -7.31
C MET A 4 7.83 -3.80 -6.46
N LYS A 5 6.53 -3.95 -6.23
CA LYS A 5 5.76 -3.13 -5.27
C LYS A 5 6.14 -3.47 -3.83
N PHE A 6 6.09 -2.49 -2.90
CA PHE A 6 6.30 -2.79 -1.49
C PHE A 6 5.19 -3.68 -0.94
N ALA A 7 5.60 -4.72 -0.21
CA ALA A 7 4.72 -5.59 0.54
C ALA A 7 5.41 -6.00 1.83
N LEU A 8 4.84 -5.57 2.95
CA LEU A 8 5.40 -5.81 4.28
C LEU A 8 5.65 -7.30 4.53
N GLY A 9 6.84 -7.62 5.04
CA GLY A 9 7.23 -8.98 5.41
C GLY A 9 7.82 -9.79 4.25
N LYS A 10 7.91 -9.22 3.05
CA LYS A 10 8.58 -9.85 1.91
C LYS A 10 10.11 -9.64 1.91
N LYS A 11 10.68 -8.95 2.90
CA LYS A 11 12.13 -8.71 3.05
C LYS A 11 12.77 -8.15 1.77
N GLN A 12 12.13 -7.14 1.20
CA GLN A 12 12.56 -6.52 -0.04
C GLN A 12 13.75 -5.61 0.21
N ILE A 13 14.82 -5.76 -0.58
CA ILE A 13 16.02 -4.92 -0.49
C ILE A 13 16.16 -4.12 -1.79
N VAL A 14 16.18 -2.79 -1.67
CA VAL A 14 16.35 -1.86 -2.79
C VAL A 14 17.53 -0.96 -2.48
N ASN A 15 18.55 -0.92 -3.35
CA ASN A 15 19.75 -0.11 -3.15
C ASN A 15 20.40 -0.29 -1.76
N ASN A 16 20.49 -1.54 -1.28
CA ASN A 16 20.95 -1.91 0.06
C ASN A 16 20.10 -1.40 1.24
N VAL A 17 18.90 -0.90 0.98
CA VAL A 17 17.91 -0.55 2.00
C VAL A 17 16.89 -1.67 2.12
N ASN A 18 16.68 -2.19 3.33
CA ASN A 18 15.61 -3.12 3.62
C ASN A 18 14.30 -2.33 3.82
N LEU A 19 13.31 -2.60 2.97
CA LEU A 19 12.04 -1.87 2.99
C LEU A 19 11.19 -2.20 4.22
N ASP A 20 11.31 -3.40 4.80
CA ASP A 20 10.59 -3.78 6.02
C ASP A 20 11.12 -2.99 7.23
N ASP A 21 12.44 -2.75 7.28
CA ASP A 21 13.08 -1.97 8.33
C ASP A 21 12.69 -0.48 8.19
N LEU A 22 12.73 0.06 6.95
CA LEU A 22 12.27 1.41 6.65
C LEU A 22 10.80 1.63 7.05
N PHE A 23 9.93 0.69 6.69
CA PHE A 23 8.52 0.72 7.07
C PHE A 23 8.36 0.77 8.59
N THR A 24 9.08 -0.10 9.30
CA THR A 24 9.01 -0.18 10.77
C THR A 24 9.49 1.10 11.42
N ASP A 25 10.57 1.69 10.93
CA ASP A 25 11.11 2.96 11.44
C ASP A 25 10.12 4.11 11.25
N LEU A 26 9.53 4.24 10.05
CA LEU A 26 8.52 5.26 9.75
C LEU A 26 7.26 5.08 10.61
N LYS A 27 6.75 3.84 10.72
CA LYS A 27 5.61 3.50 11.59
C LYS A 27 5.88 3.92 13.04
N ASN A 28 7.06 3.60 13.57
CA ASN A 28 7.44 3.94 14.94
C ASN A 28 7.52 5.45 15.21
N ILE A 29 7.84 6.24 14.18
CA ILE A 29 7.81 7.71 14.25
C ILE A 29 6.36 8.19 14.30
N LEU A 30 5.51 7.71 13.38
CA LEU A 30 4.12 8.16 13.25
C LEU A 30 3.26 7.73 14.44
N LEU A 31 3.54 6.60 15.07
CA LEU A 31 2.86 6.15 16.30
C LEU A 31 3.02 7.13 17.48
N LYS A 32 4.03 8.00 17.43
CA LYS A 32 4.25 9.05 18.44
C LYS A 32 3.54 10.36 18.09
N CYS A 33 2.93 10.45 16.91
CA CYS A 33 2.22 11.62 16.44
C CYS A 33 0.73 11.53 16.80
N PRO A 34 0.21 12.35 17.74
CA PRO A 34 -1.18 12.27 18.18
C PRO A 34 -2.20 12.73 17.12
N LEU A 35 -1.74 13.25 15.98
CA LEU A 35 -2.58 13.78 14.90
C LEU A 35 -2.99 12.73 13.87
N ILE A 36 -2.34 11.56 13.87
CA ILE A 36 -2.56 10.53 12.86
C ILE A 36 -3.33 9.38 13.52
N PRO A 37 -4.50 8.98 12.97
CA PRO A 37 -5.22 7.80 13.44
C PRO A 37 -4.34 6.55 13.32
N VAL A 38 -4.24 5.78 14.40
CA VAL A 38 -3.31 4.63 14.49
C VAL A 38 -3.65 3.57 13.44
N GLU A 39 -4.94 3.38 13.17
CA GLU A 39 -5.49 2.49 12.15
C GLU A 39 -5.06 2.84 10.72
N SER A 40 -4.67 4.09 10.46
CA SER A 40 -4.26 4.55 9.12
C SER A 40 -2.75 4.53 8.91
N ILE A 41 -1.95 4.33 9.97
CA ILE A 41 -0.49 4.45 9.90
C ILE A 41 0.10 3.42 8.93
N ASP A 42 -0.35 2.17 8.98
CA ASP A 42 0.24 1.11 8.15
C ASP A 42 -0.02 1.33 6.66
N THR A 43 -1.23 1.78 6.30
CA THR A 43 -1.58 2.17 4.93
C THR A 43 -0.75 3.36 4.48
N LEU A 44 -0.68 4.42 5.29
CA LEU A 44 0.07 5.63 4.98
C LEU A 44 1.56 5.37 4.75
N VAL A 45 2.18 4.56 5.62
CA VAL A 45 3.60 4.23 5.46
C VAL A 45 3.83 3.39 4.21
N SER A 46 2.93 2.45 3.89
CA SER A 46 3.02 1.65 2.66
C SER A 46 2.95 2.52 1.42
N GLU A 47 2.01 3.47 1.38
CA GLU A 47 1.89 4.47 0.30
C GLU A 47 3.17 5.29 0.16
N TRP A 48 3.72 5.81 1.27
CA TRP A 48 4.96 6.59 1.22
C TRP A 48 6.17 5.79 0.73
N VAL A 49 6.28 4.51 1.12
CA VAL A 49 7.35 3.65 0.61
C VAL A 49 7.18 3.44 -0.90
N ASN A 50 5.95 3.20 -1.38
CA ASN A 50 5.66 3.10 -2.81
C ASN A 50 5.98 4.41 -3.56
N ASP A 51 5.64 5.58 -3.02
CA ASP A 51 5.98 6.88 -3.61
C ASP A 51 7.49 7.08 -3.73
N ILE A 52 8.25 6.70 -2.70
CA ILE A 52 9.72 6.75 -2.73
C ILE A 52 10.27 5.84 -3.84
N LEU A 53 9.74 4.61 -3.97
CA LEU A 53 10.14 3.68 -5.02
C LEU A 53 9.82 4.23 -6.41
N PHE A 54 8.69 4.90 -6.57
CA PHE A 54 8.29 5.54 -7.84
C PHE A 54 9.21 6.71 -8.19
N ILE A 55 9.47 7.62 -7.25
CA ILE A 55 10.39 8.76 -7.44
C ILE A 55 11.81 8.27 -7.77
N ALA A 56 12.23 7.15 -7.18
CA ALA A 56 13.52 6.52 -7.46
C ALA A 56 13.57 5.79 -8.83
N GLY A 57 12.45 5.70 -9.55
CA GLY A 57 12.36 4.99 -10.83
C GLY A 57 12.43 3.45 -10.70
N ILE A 58 12.15 2.92 -9.52
CA ILE A 58 12.17 1.47 -9.23
C ILE A 58 10.85 0.81 -9.64
N ILE A 59 9.73 1.52 -9.45
CA ILE A 59 8.39 1.13 -9.91
C ILE A 59 7.80 2.22 -10.81
N THR A 60 6.82 1.87 -11.64
CA THR A 60 6.16 2.77 -12.59
C THR A 60 4.84 3.31 -12.03
N GLU A 61 4.23 4.26 -12.75
CA GLU A 61 2.92 4.80 -12.38
C GLU A 61 1.81 3.75 -12.48
N GLU A 62 1.96 2.77 -13.38
CA GLU A 62 1.03 1.65 -13.53
C GLU A 62 1.03 0.77 -12.27
N ASP A 63 2.20 0.57 -11.66
CA ASP A 63 2.37 -0.22 -10.42
C ASP A 63 1.70 0.45 -9.20
N LEU A 64 1.61 1.79 -9.21
CA LEU A 64 0.89 2.54 -8.18
C LEU A 64 -0.63 2.42 -8.34
N LYS A 65 -1.14 2.44 -9.58
CA LYS A 65 -2.59 2.45 -9.86
C LYS A 65 -3.29 1.12 -9.59
N GLU A 66 -2.61 -0.02 -9.72
CA GLU A 66 -3.19 -1.34 -9.41
C GLU A 66 -3.75 -1.46 -7.97
N GLU A 67 -3.30 -0.61 -7.01
CA GLU A 67 -3.85 -0.62 -5.64
C GLU A 67 -5.21 0.07 -5.51
N THR A 68 -5.38 1.19 -6.22
CA THR A 68 -6.59 2.01 -6.16
C THR A 68 -7.78 1.28 -6.74
N GLU A 69 -7.57 0.46 -7.77
CA GLU A 69 -8.64 -0.34 -8.38
C GLU A 69 -9.00 -1.57 -7.55
N ALA A 70 -8.03 -2.25 -6.90
CA ALA A 70 -8.32 -3.41 -6.05
C ALA A 70 -9.21 -3.06 -4.85
N LEU A 71 -8.97 -1.91 -4.20
CA LEU A 71 -9.83 -1.41 -3.11
C LEU A 71 -11.22 -0.96 -3.58
N ASN A 72 -11.35 -0.54 -4.85
CA ASN A 72 -12.63 -0.06 -5.42
C ASN A 72 -13.51 -1.19 -5.99
N VAL A 73 -12.94 -2.39 -6.22
CA VAL A 73 -13.71 -3.57 -6.66
C VAL A 73 -14.35 -4.28 -5.47
N GLU A 74 -13.70 -4.30 -4.30
CA GLU A 74 -14.26 -4.94 -3.09
C GLU A 74 -15.49 -4.20 -2.54
N SER A 75 -15.64 -2.90 -2.83
CA SER A 75 -16.83 -2.12 -2.43
C SER A 75 -18.05 -2.30 -3.36
N ARG A 76 -17.97 -3.13 -4.40
CA ARG A 76 -19.04 -3.32 -5.40
C ARG A 76 -19.68 -4.71 -5.39
N LEU A 77 -19.25 -5.62 -4.51
CA LEU A 77 -19.74 -7.00 -4.47
C LEU A 77 -20.93 -7.22 -3.50
N ASP A 78 -21.43 -6.18 -2.83
CA ASP A 78 -22.55 -6.30 -1.88
C ASP A 78 -23.92 -5.82 -2.42
N GLU A 79 -24.06 -5.45 -3.70
CA GLU A 79 -25.33 -4.95 -4.27
C GLU A 79 -25.84 -5.75 -5.49
N GLU A 80 -25.85 -7.08 -5.41
CA GLU A 80 -26.70 -7.89 -6.32
C GLU A 80 -27.67 -8.76 -5.50
N SER A 81 -28.76 -8.14 -5.04
CA SER A 81 -29.97 -8.88 -4.63
C SER A 81 -30.61 -9.51 -5.87
N PRO A 82 -30.79 -10.84 -5.93
CA PRO A 82 -31.52 -11.47 -7.02
C PRO A 82 -33.02 -11.43 -6.69
N ASP A 83 -33.67 -10.30 -6.95
CA ASP A 83 -35.14 -10.22 -6.98
C ASP A 83 -35.58 -10.10 -8.43
N ASP A 84 -35.59 -11.23 -9.14
CA ASP A 84 -36.44 -11.43 -10.33
C ASP A 84 -36.97 -12.87 -10.27
N VAL A 85 -38.00 -13.06 -9.46
CA VAL A 85 -38.93 -14.19 -9.56
C VAL A 85 -40.29 -13.61 -9.90
N ASP A 86 -40.62 -13.59 -11.19
CA ASP A 86 -41.98 -13.81 -11.70
C ASP A 86 -41.95 -14.24 -13.18
#